data_AF-A0A350NU43-F1
#
_entry.id   AF-A0A350NU43-F1
#
_cell.length_a   1.000
_cell.length_b   1.000
_cell.length_c   1.000
_cell.angle_alpha   90.00
_cell.angle_beta   90.00
_cell.angle_gamma   90.00
#
_symmetry.space_group_name_H-M   'P 1'
#
loop_
_entity.id
_entity.type
_entity.pdbx_description
1 polymer ?
#
loop_
_entity_poly.entity_id
_entity_poly.type
_entity_poly.pdbx_seq_one_letter_code
_entity_poly.pdbx_strand_id
1 'polypeptide(L)'
;EAFTAMRARGAQVTDIAIIVVAADDAVMPQTKEAINHAQAAGIPMIIALNKMDRPEANPDRIRQELSELNVVVEEWGGKFQSQEISAKMGENIDPLLEKVLLEAEMLDLKANPNKRALGTVIESSLDKGRGYVTNLLVEGGTLRIGDPILAGQYSGKVKAMFNERGTRVEEAGPSVPVSILGFDGAPSAGDKFHVFDDERESRNIATKRQQLQREQGVRSQRSVTLEELGRRIAVGEFKELNLIVKGDVDGSIEALSDSLEKLSTEKVQVNIIHKAVGQVSESDILLASASSAIIIGFQVRPSGAARKLAEKEEVQIKLYSIIYKAIEEMKDAMEGLLSARIEEKIVGSAEIRETFKISKVGTIAGCFVTEGTIKRNNRIRLIREGVVAYTGLLGSLKRFKDDVKEVSRGFECGLNVERYNDIKVGDIVEAFEEVEVKQTLED
;
A
#
# COMPACT_ATOMS: atom_id res chain seq x y z
N GLU A 1 1.79 -3.92 -5.28
CA GLU A 1 0.70 -4.46 -6.11
C GLU A 1 -0.65 -4.18 -5.45
N ALA A 2 -1.36 -3.14 -5.89
CA ALA A 2 -2.63 -2.73 -5.29
C ALA A 2 -3.85 -3.50 -5.85
N PHE A 3 -3.72 -4.15 -7.01
CA PHE A 3 -4.86 -4.69 -7.78
C PHE A 3 -4.85 -6.21 -7.95
N THR A 4 -4.11 -6.95 -7.13
CA THR A 4 -4.02 -8.42 -7.20
C THR A 4 -5.40 -9.08 -7.02
N ALA A 5 -6.15 -8.69 -5.99
CA ALA A 5 -7.50 -9.22 -5.74
C ALA A 5 -8.48 -8.90 -6.89
N MET A 6 -8.38 -7.71 -7.50
CA MET A 6 -9.17 -7.36 -8.68
C MET A 6 -8.86 -8.27 -9.87
N ARG A 7 -7.58 -8.51 -10.16
CA ARG A 7 -7.17 -9.39 -11.27
C ARG A 7 -7.59 -10.83 -11.05
N ALA A 8 -7.45 -11.35 -9.83
CA ALA A 8 -7.90 -12.69 -9.47
C ALA A 8 -9.42 -12.87 -9.68
N ARG A 9 -10.23 -11.89 -9.27
CA ARG A 9 -11.68 -11.89 -9.51
C ARG A 9 -12.01 -11.79 -10.99
N GLY A 10 -11.37 -10.86 -11.70
CA GLY A 10 -11.56 -10.68 -13.14
C GLY A 10 -11.32 -11.98 -13.90
N ALA A 11 -10.23 -12.68 -13.59
CA ALA A 11 -9.95 -14.00 -14.14
C ALA A 11 -11.14 -14.94 -13.88
N GLN A 12 -11.54 -15.18 -12.63
CA GLN A 12 -12.61 -16.14 -12.29
C GLN A 12 -13.98 -15.86 -12.94
N VAL A 13 -14.24 -14.63 -13.39
CA VAL A 13 -15.51 -14.22 -13.99
C VAL A 13 -15.49 -14.31 -15.52
N THR A 14 -14.31 -14.30 -16.15
CA THR A 14 -14.17 -14.30 -17.61
C THR A 14 -13.95 -15.68 -18.20
N ASP A 15 -14.48 -15.92 -19.39
CA ASP A 15 -14.28 -17.18 -20.12
C ASP A 15 -12.94 -17.23 -20.89
N ILE A 16 -12.38 -16.07 -21.26
CA ILE A 16 -11.12 -15.94 -22.03
C ILE A 16 -10.34 -14.75 -21.48
N ALA A 17 -9.02 -14.90 -21.32
CA ALA A 17 -8.13 -13.81 -20.92
C ALA A 17 -7.22 -13.37 -22.08
N ILE A 18 -7.13 -12.05 -22.31
CA ILE A 18 -6.16 -11.46 -23.25
C ILE A 18 -5.00 -10.88 -22.45
N ILE A 19 -3.80 -11.42 -22.63
CA ILE A 19 -2.58 -10.96 -21.96
C ILE A 19 -1.81 -10.05 -22.91
N VAL A 20 -1.82 -8.76 -22.63
CA VAL A 20 -1.09 -7.77 -23.42
C VAL A 20 0.35 -7.65 -22.91
N VAL A 21 1.32 -7.87 -23.79
CA VAL A 21 2.75 -7.77 -23.50
C VAL A 21 3.38 -6.76 -24.46
N ALA A 22 4.20 -5.86 -23.96
CA ALA A 22 4.88 -4.88 -24.81
C ALA A 22 6.08 -5.53 -25.51
N ALA A 23 6.16 -5.46 -26.83
CA ALA A 23 7.24 -6.07 -27.61
C ALA A 23 8.57 -5.31 -27.53
N ASP A 24 8.56 -4.05 -27.08
CA ASP A 24 9.75 -3.22 -26.87
C ASP A 24 10.40 -3.41 -25.49
N ASP A 25 9.77 -4.18 -24.61
CA ASP A 25 10.18 -4.37 -23.21
C ASP A 25 10.30 -5.85 -22.87
N ALA A 26 10.46 -6.21 -21.60
CA ALA A 26 10.46 -7.57 -21.10
C ALA A 26 9.09 -7.97 -20.51
N VAL A 27 8.91 -9.26 -20.23
CA VAL A 27 7.76 -9.76 -19.48
C VAL A 27 7.87 -9.30 -18.03
N MET A 28 7.21 -8.17 -17.74
CA MET A 28 7.21 -7.53 -16.42
C MET A 28 6.59 -8.42 -15.33
N PRO A 29 6.95 -8.23 -14.05
CA PRO A 29 6.37 -9.00 -12.94
C PRO A 29 4.84 -8.97 -12.90
N GLN A 30 4.23 -7.84 -13.25
CA GLN A 30 2.77 -7.68 -13.31
C GLN A 30 2.12 -8.55 -14.40
N THR A 31 2.83 -8.75 -15.52
CA THR A 31 2.41 -9.65 -16.60
C THR A 31 2.52 -11.10 -16.15
N LYS A 32 3.60 -11.46 -15.44
CA LYS A 32 3.76 -12.81 -14.85
C LYS A 32 2.64 -13.12 -13.86
N GLU A 33 2.27 -12.16 -13.01
CA GLU A 33 1.15 -12.29 -12.08
C GLU A 33 -0.19 -12.48 -12.81
N ALA A 34 -0.44 -11.72 -13.88
CA ALA A 34 -1.66 -11.88 -14.69
C ALA A 34 -1.75 -13.27 -15.35
N ILE A 35 -0.63 -13.76 -15.90
CA ILE A 35 -0.51 -15.12 -16.45
C ILE A 35 -0.82 -16.16 -15.36
N ASN A 36 -0.21 -16.01 -14.18
CA ASN A 36 -0.44 -16.93 -13.07
C ASN A 36 -1.91 -16.96 -12.63
N HIS A 37 -2.59 -15.82 -12.59
CA HIS A 37 -4.03 -15.78 -12.27
C HIS A 37 -4.89 -16.50 -13.31
N ALA A 38 -4.61 -16.28 -14.60
CA ALA A 38 -5.34 -16.95 -15.68
C ALA A 38 -5.08 -18.46 -15.69
N GLN A 39 -3.84 -18.90 -15.51
CA GLN A 39 -3.47 -20.31 -15.39
C GLN A 39 -4.11 -20.97 -14.16
N ALA A 40 -4.09 -20.31 -13.00
CA ALA A 40 -4.71 -20.82 -11.77
C ALA A 40 -6.24 -20.95 -11.89
N ALA A 41 -6.88 -20.05 -12.65
CA ALA A 41 -8.30 -20.13 -12.95
C ALA A 41 -8.63 -21.13 -14.08
N GLY A 42 -7.63 -21.66 -14.79
CA GLY A 42 -7.81 -22.62 -15.88
C GLY A 42 -8.40 -22.02 -17.16
N ILE A 43 -8.24 -20.72 -17.36
CA ILE A 43 -8.88 -19.97 -18.45
C ILE A 43 -7.95 -19.93 -19.66
N PRO A 44 -8.45 -20.17 -20.89
CA PRO A 44 -7.66 -20.01 -22.09
C PRO A 44 -7.15 -18.58 -22.23
N MET A 45 -5.91 -18.47 -22.69
CA MET A 45 -5.22 -17.19 -22.80
C MET A 45 -4.83 -16.91 -24.25
N ILE A 46 -5.00 -15.67 -24.68
CA ILE A 46 -4.51 -15.16 -25.96
C ILE A 46 -3.47 -14.09 -25.67
N ILE A 47 -2.27 -14.24 -26.24
CA ILE A 47 -1.16 -13.31 -26.03
C ILE A 47 -1.19 -12.23 -27.10
N ALA A 48 -1.33 -10.97 -26.71
CA ALA A 48 -1.25 -9.83 -27.60
C ALA A 48 0.10 -9.12 -27.46
N LEU A 49 0.98 -9.24 -28.45
CA LEU A 49 2.28 -8.59 -28.51
C LEU A 49 2.10 -7.17 -29.06
N ASN A 50 2.08 -6.18 -28.18
CA ASN A 50 1.75 -4.79 -28.50
C ASN A 50 3.00 -3.94 -28.80
N LYS A 51 2.78 -2.77 -29.41
CA LYS A 51 3.78 -1.76 -29.82
C LYS A 51 4.69 -2.19 -30.97
N MET A 52 4.15 -2.96 -31.91
CA MET A 52 4.86 -3.34 -33.14
C MET A 52 5.20 -2.14 -34.05
N ASP A 53 4.64 -0.95 -33.78
CA ASP A 53 5.01 0.30 -34.43
C ASP A 53 6.40 0.83 -34.04
N ARG A 54 7.02 0.30 -32.96
CA ARG A 54 8.34 0.74 -32.51
C ARG A 54 9.45 -0.03 -33.22
N PRO A 55 10.52 0.65 -33.66
CA PRO A 55 11.64 -0.01 -34.34
C PRO A 55 12.42 -0.98 -33.44
N GLU A 56 12.32 -0.80 -32.13
CA GLU A 56 12.94 -1.61 -31.09
C GLU A 56 12.03 -2.73 -30.56
N ALA A 57 10.84 -2.91 -31.16
CA ALA A 57 9.98 -4.05 -30.88
C ALA A 57 10.64 -5.36 -31.35
N ASN A 58 10.71 -6.34 -30.43
CA ASN A 58 11.24 -7.66 -30.70
C ASN A 58 10.27 -8.73 -30.18
N PRO A 59 9.32 -9.21 -31.01
CA PRO A 59 8.34 -10.19 -30.59
C PRO A 59 8.97 -11.55 -30.27
N ASP A 60 10.06 -11.93 -30.95
CA ASP A 60 10.76 -13.20 -30.72
C ASP A 60 11.39 -13.26 -29.32
N ARG A 61 11.94 -12.14 -28.83
CA ARG A 61 12.43 -12.05 -27.46
C ARG A 61 11.32 -12.33 -26.44
N ILE A 62 10.15 -11.73 -26.64
CA ILE A 62 8.99 -11.95 -25.75
C ILE A 62 8.51 -13.40 -25.80
N ARG A 63 8.44 -14.01 -26.99
CA ARG A 63 8.08 -15.44 -27.14
C ARG A 63 9.02 -16.35 -26.34
N GLN A 64 10.33 -16.05 -26.36
CA GLN A 64 11.32 -16.77 -25.57
C GLN A 64 11.06 -16.62 -24.06
N GLU A 65 10.88 -15.40 -23.57
CA GLU A 65 10.60 -15.13 -22.15
C GLU A 65 9.26 -15.76 -21.68
N LEU A 66 8.23 -15.78 -22.53
CA LEU A 66 6.97 -16.46 -22.24
C LEU A 66 7.13 -17.98 -22.17
N SER A 67 8.00 -18.55 -23.00
CA SER A 67 8.30 -19.98 -22.97
C SER A 67 8.96 -20.40 -21.65
N GLU A 68 9.80 -19.55 -21.06
CA GLU A 68 10.37 -19.76 -19.72
C GLU A 68 9.29 -19.79 -18.61
N LEU A 69 8.13 -19.18 -18.86
CA LEU A 69 6.97 -19.18 -17.97
C LEU A 69 5.99 -20.33 -18.28
N ASN A 70 6.40 -21.31 -19.08
CA ASN A 70 5.55 -22.39 -19.60
C ASN A 70 4.36 -21.90 -20.44
N VAL A 71 4.44 -20.69 -21.00
CA VAL A 71 3.48 -20.14 -21.96
C VAL A 71 4.09 -20.25 -23.36
N VAL A 72 3.96 -21.43 -23.96
CA VAL A 72 4.46 -21.67 -25.33
C VAL A 72 3.39 -21.27 -26.33
N VAL A 73 3.75 -20.38 -27.25
CA VAL A 73 2.85 -19.87 -28.30
C VAL A 73 2.73 -20.83 -29.50
N GLU A 74 1.62 -20.75 -30.23
CA GLU A 74 1.32 -21.64 -31.37
C GLU A 74 2.40 -21.67 -32.45
N GLU A 75 3.01 -20.52 -32.77
CA GLU A 75 4.06 -20.42 -33.79
C GLU A 75 5.30 -21.25 -33.45
N TRP A 76 5.49 -21.58 -32.17
CA TRP A 76 6.58 -22.40 -31.65
C TRP A 76 6.10 -23.83 -31.30
N GLY A 77 4.91 -24.22 -31.77
CA GLY A 77 4.30 -25.52 -31.51
C GLY A 77 3.60 -25.64 -30.15
N GLY A 78 3.29 -24.49 -29.52
CA GLY A 78 2.60 -24.42 -28.24
C GLY A 78 1.08 -24.45 -28.33
N LYS A 79 0.42 -24.25 -27.19
CA LYS A 79 -1.05 -24.25 -27.05
C LYS A 79 -1.66 -22.85 -27.14
N PHE A 80 -0.90 -21.80 -26.81
CA PHE A 80 -1.47 -20.46 -26.63
C PHE A 80 -1.41 -19.66 -27.92
N GLN A 81 -2.54 -19.10 -28.35
CA GLN A 81 -2.57 -18.23 -29.52
C GLN A 81 -1.82 -16.93 -29.22
N SER A 82 -1.07 -16.41 -30.20
CA SER A 82 -0.39 -15.11 -30.09
C SER A 82 -0.69 -14.23 -31.30
N GLN A 83 -0.84 -12.92 -31.10
CA GLN A 83 -1.03 -11.94 -32.16
C GLN A 83 -0.17 -10.70 -31.94
N GLU A 84 0.58 -10.33 -32.97
CA GLU A 84 1.33 -9.07 -33.04
C GLU A 84 0.39 -7.92 -33.42
N ILE A 85 0.33 -6.87 -32.59
CA ILE A 85 -0.55 -5.71 -32.75
C ILE A 85 0.16 -4.37 -32.51
N SER A 86 -0.38 -3.29 -33.07
CA SER A 86 -0.10 -1.93 -32.60
C SER A 86 -1.40 -1.29 -32.12
N ALA A 87 -1.59 -1.20 -30.80
CA ALA A 87 -2.76 -0.54 -30.22
C ALA A 87 -2.81 0.96 -30.52
N LYS A 88 -1.67 1.59 -30.86
CA LYS A 88 -1.60 3.02 -31.20
C LYS A 88 -2.06 3.29 -32.63
N MET A 89 -1.63 2.45 -33.58
CA MET A 89 -2.01 2.59 -34.99
C MET A 89 -3.31 1.84 -35.33
N GLY A 90 -3.76 0.94 -34.44
CA GLY A 90 -4.90 0.06 -34.70
C GLY A 90 -4.57 -1.11 -35.63
N GLU A 91 -3.28 -1.42 -35.82
CA GLU A 91 -2.85 -2.49 -36.72
C GLU A 91 -3.06 -3.87 -36.09
N ASN A 92 -3.52 -4.83 -36.92
CA ASN A 92 -3.76 -6.24 -36.57
C ASN A 92 -4.75 -6.48 -35.42
N ILE A 93 -5.66 -5.53 -35.15
CA ILE A 93 -6.75 -5.72 -34.19
C ILE A 93 -7.79 -6.72 -34.73
N ASP A 94 -8.13 -6.67 -36.02
CA ASP A 94 -9.09 -7.61 -36.61
C ASP A 94 -8.63 -9.08 -36.51
N PRO A 95 -7.37 -9.45 -36.85
CA PRO A 95 -6.84 -10.79 -36.58
C PRO A 95 -6.88 -11.20 -35.10
N LEU A 96 -6.67 -10.27 -34.16
CA LEU A 96 -6.80 -10.57 -32.73
C LEU A 96 -8.25 -10.92 -32.37
N LEU A 97 -9.22 -10.19 -32.91
CA LEU A 97 -10.64 -10.46 -32.69
C LEU A 97 -11.06 -11.80 -33.29
N GLU A 98 -10.57 -12.16 -34.48
CA GLU A 98 -10.81 -13.47 -35.09
C GLU A 98 -10.30 -14.61 -34.20
N LYS A 99 -9.12 -14.46 -33.61
CA LYS A 99 -8.55 -15.43 -32.66
C LYS A 99 -9.38 -15.58 -31.38
N VAL A 100 -9.89 -14.46 -30.84
CA VAL A 100 -10.81 -14.47 -29.69
C VAL A 100 -12.11 -15.21 -30.02
N LEU A 101 -12.67 -14.97 -31.21
CA LEU A 101 -13.89 -15.65 -31.66
C LEU A 101 -13.65 -17.16 -31.84
N LEU A 102 -12.52 -17.55 -32.41
CA LEU A 102 -12.14 -18.95 -32.59
C LEU A 102 -12.02 -19.67 -31.23
N GLU A 103 -11.34 -19.06 -30.26
CA GLU A 103 -11.20 -19.63 -28.91
C GLU A 103 -12.57 -19.77 -28.22
N ALA A 104 -13.45 -18.78 -28.38
CA ALA A 104 -14.82 -18.84 -27.84
C ALA A 104 -15.66 -19.96 -28.48
N GLU A 105 -15.49 -20.21 -29.78
CA GLU A 105 -16.18 -21.30 -30.48
C GLU A 105 -15.68 -22.67 -30.00
N MET A 106 -14.38 -22.82 -29.75
CA MET A 106 -13.79 -24.06 -29.21
C MET A 106 -14.29 -24.38 -27.79
N LEU A 107 -14.65 -23.37 -26.99
CA LEU A 107 -15.17 -23.56 -25.64
C LEU A 107 -16.64 -24.05 -25.59
N ASP A 108 -17.39 -23.97 -26.70
CA ASP A 108 -18.82 -24.34 -26.77
C ASP A 108 -19.65 -23.73 -25.62
N LEU A 109 -19.48 -22.43 -25.39
CA LEU A 109 -20.08 -21.69 -24.29
C LEU A 109 -21.62 -21.75 -24.36
N LYS A 110 -22.25 -22.18 -23.26
CA LYS A 110 -23.71 -22.35 -23.15
C LYS A 110 -24.26 -21.66 -21.92
N ALA A 111 -25.33 -20.89 -22.12
CA ALA A 111 -26.10 -20.29 -21.04
C ALA A 111 -27.60 -20.54 -21.24
N ASN A 112 -28.31 -20.78 -20.14
CA ASN A 112 -29.77 -20.90 -20.16
C ASN A 112 -30.39 -19.54 -19.76
N PRO A 113 -31.08 -18.82 -20.67
CA PRO A 113 -31.77 -17.57 -20.34
C PRO A 113 -33.09 -17.78 -19.59
N ASN A 114 -33.71 -18.97 -19.69
CA ASN A 114 -35.05 -19.23 -19.16
C ASN A 114 -35.09 -19.59 -17.66
N LYS A 115 -34.01 -19.32 -16.93
CA LYS A 115 -33.92 -19.50 -15.48
C LYS A 115 -33.78 -18.15 -14.78
N ARG A 116 -33.83 -18.16 -13.44
CA ARG A 116 -33.56 -16.96 -12.65
C ARG A 116 -32.15 -16.47 -12.86
N ALA A 117 -31.99 -15.15 -12.85
CA ALA A 117 -30.69 -14.54 -13.01
C ALA A 117 -29.76 -14.89 -11.85
N LEU A 118 -28.55 -15.29 -12.23
CA LEU A 118 -27.41 -15.39 -11.34
C LEU A 118 -26.20 -14.80 -12.06
N GLY A 119 -25.23 -14.36 -11.30
CA GLY A 119 -23.97 -13.87 -11.84
C GLY A 119 -23.13 -13.25 -10.77
N THR A 120 -22.24 -12.36 -11.18
CA THR A 120 -21.22 -11.81 -10.29
C THR A 120 -21.26 -10.27 -10.26
N VAL A 121 -21.06 -9.71 -9.08
CA VAL A 121 -20.87 -8.26 -8.89
C VAL A 121 -19.49 -7.88 -9.41
N ILE A 122 -19.44 -6.98 -10.38
CA ILE A 122 -18.18 -6.43 -10.89
C ILE A 122 -17.72 -5.29 -9.99
N GLU A 123 -18.60 -4.36 -9.67
CA GLU A 123 -18.28 -3.17 -8.89
C GLU A 123 -19.52 -2.55 -8.25
N SER A 124 -19.34 -1.91 -7.10
CA SER A 124 -20.39 -1.13 -6.43
C SER A 124 -19.91 0.29 -6.17
N SER A 125 -20.80 1.26 -6.41
CA SER A 125 -20.58 2.68 -6.14
C SER A 125 -21.81 3.29 -5.44
N LEU A 126 -21.63 4.45 -4.81
CA LEU A 126 -22.73 5.23 -4.22
C LEU A 126 -22.95 6.51 -5.00
N ASP A 127 -24.11 6.62 -5.66
CA ASP A 127 -24.50 7.84 -6.39
C ASP A 127 -25.46 8.70 -5.55
N LYS A 128 -25.20 10.01 -5.55
CA LYS A 128 -25.98 10.99 -4.77
C LYS A 128 -27.38 11.13 -5.36
N GLY A 129 -28.37 10.70 -4.58
CA GLY A 129 -29.79 10.81 -4.93
C GLY A 129 -30.35 9.59 -5.67
N ARG A 130 -29.50 8.70 -6.20
CA ARG A 130 -29.93 7.42 -6.78
C ARG A 130 -29.73 6.23 -5.84
N GLY A 131 -28.83 6.36 -4.87
CA GLY A 131 -28.48 5.30 -3.93
C GLY A 131 -27.32 4.45 -4.46
N TYR A 132 -27.23 3.20 -4.02
CA TYR A 132 -26.18 2.27 -4.45
C TYR A 132 -26.42 1.84 -5.90
N VAL A 133 -25.42 2.07 -6.75
CA VAL A 133 -25.34 1.59 -8.12
C VAL A 133 -24.38 0.42 -8.12
N THR A 134 -24.84 -0.73 -8.62
CA THR A 134 -24.02 -1.95 -8.67
C THR A 134 -23.94 -2.45 -10.10
N ASN A 135 -22.72 -2.60 -10.60
CA ASN A 135 -22.41 -3.19 -11.89
C ASN A 135 -22.35 -4.71 -11.74
N LEU A 136 -23.22 -5.42 -12.47
CA LEU A 136 -23.35 -6.86 -12.44
C LEU A 136 -23.00 -7.43 -13.81
N LEU A 137 -22.43 -8.63 -13.83
CA LEU A 137 -22.36 -9.47 -15.02
C LEU A 137 -23.32 -10.65 -14.84
N VAL A 138 -24.33 -10.74 -15.71
CA VAL A 138 -25.28 -11.85 -15.68
C VAL A 138 -24.64 -13.08 -16.32
N GLU A 139 -24.44 -14.16 -15.58
CA GLU A 139 -23.83 -15.41 -16.08
C GLU A 139 -24.90 -16.37 -16.62
N GLY A 140 -26.10 -16.35 -16.04
CA GLY A 140 -27.18 -17.20 -16.52
C GLY A 140 -28.54 -16.72 -16.04
N GLY A 141 -29.58 -17.07 -16.79
CA GLY A 141 -30.93 -16.54 -16.61
C GLY A 141 -31.10 -15.15 -17.22
N THR A 142 -32.26 -14.55 -16.95
CA THR A 142 -32.57 -13.18 -17.38
C THR A 142 -32.95 -12.34 -16.17
N LEU A 143 -32.24 -11.23 -15.97
CA LEU A 143 -32.51 -10.27 -14.91
C LEU A 143 -33.53 -9.26 -15.41
N ARG A 144 -34.54 -8.93 -14.59
CA ARG A 144 -35.60 -7.98 -14.94
C ARG A 144 -35.81 -6.92 -13.88
N ILE A 145 -36.40 -5.79 -14.29
CA ILE A 145 -36.83 -4.76 -13.35
C ILE A 145 -37.92 -5.34 -12.44
N GLY A 146 -37.76 -5.14 -11.13
CA GLY A 146 -38.67 -5.65 -10.11
C GLY A 146 -38.24 -6.96 -9.46
N ASP A 147 -37.19 -7.61 -9.96
CA ASP A 147 -36.69 -8.86 -9.38
C ASP A 147 -36.12 -8.62 -7.96
N PRO A 148 -36.50 -9.45 -6.97
CA PRO A 148 -35.81 -9.52 -5.69
C PRO A 148 -34.40 -10.10 -5.87
N ILE A 149 -33.40 -9.37 -5.41
CA ILE A 149 -31.99 -9.74 -5.60
C ILE A 149 -31.24 -9.77 -4.26
N LEU A 150 -30.28 -10.69 -4.16
CA LEU A 150 -29.38 -10.82 -3.03
C LEU A 150 -27.95 -10.93 -3.55
N ALA A 151 -27.05 -10.08 -3.05
CA ALA A 151 -25.61 -10.17 -3.30
C ALA A 151 -24.87 -10.04 -1.97
N GLY A 152 -24.04 -11.03 -1.64
CA GLY A 152 -23.33 -11.08 -0.36
C GLY A 152 -24.29 -10.98 0.84
N GLN A 153 -24.15 -9.91 1.62
CA GLN A 153 -24.96 -9.61 2.79
C GLN A 153 -26.08 -8.58 2.55
N TYR A 154 -26.24 -8.10 1.31
CA TYR A 154 -27.22 -7.07 0.98
C TYR A 154 -28.32 -7.63 0.08
N SER A 155 -29.56 -7.45 0.52
CA SER A 155 -30.75 -7.68 -0.29
C SER A 155 -31.21 -6.38 -0.96
N GLY A 156 -32.05 -6.52 -1.97
CA GLY A 156 -32.68 -5.39 -2.63
C GLY A 156 -33.75 -5.83 -3.63
N LYS A 157 -34.31 -4.85 -4.30
CA LYS A 157 -35.21 -5.04 -5.43
C LYS A 157 -34.72 -4.19 -6.60
N VAL A 158 -34.63 -4.76 -7.80
CA VAL A 158 -34.16 -4.03 -8.98
C VAL A 158 -35.15 -2.91 -9.31
N LYS A 159 -34.78 -1.65 -9.06
CA LYS A 159 -35.62 -0.47 -9.33
C LYS A 159 -35.42 0.07 -10.75
N ALA A 160 -34.19 0.01 -11.23
CA ALA A 160 -33.83 0.42 -12.57
C ALA A 160 -32.57 -0.33 -13.00
N MET A 161 -32.44 -0.54 -14.31
CA MET A 161 -31.27 -1.14 -14.94
C MET A 161 -30.79 -0.27 -16.10
N PHE A 162 -29.47 -0.21 -16.28
CA PHE A 162 -28.81 0.55 -17.34
C PHE A 162 -27.74 -0.31 -18.00
N ASN A 163 -27.57 -0.18 -19.31
CA ASN A 163 -26.48 -0.82 -20.05
C ASN A 163 -25.17 -0.03 -19.93
N GLU A 164 -24.11 -0.52 -20.57
CA GLU A 164 -22.77 0.09 -20.58
C GLU A 164 -22.72 1.50 -21.16
N ARG A 165 -23.76 1.90 -21.93
CA ARG A 165 -23.92 3.26 -22.47
C ARG A 165 -24.78 4.17 -21.60
N GLY A 166 -25.20 3.71 -20.42
CA GLY A 166 -26.08 4.44 -19.51
C GLY A 166 -27.53 4.54 -19.99
N THR A 167 -27.93 3.76 -20.99
CA THR A 167 -29.31 3.70 -21.48
C THR A 167 -30.11 2.73 -20.64
N ARG A 168 -31.37 3.06 -20.33
CA ARG A 168 -32.25 2.17 -19.55
C ARG A 168 -32.58 0.90 -20.34
N VAL A 169 -32.54 -0.23 -19.65
CA VAL A 169 -32.91 -1.55 -20.18
C VAL A 169 -33.91 -2.22 -19.26
N GLU A 170 -34.83 -3.02 -19.80
CA GLU A 170 -35.87 -3.71 -19.03
C GLU A 170 -35.47 -5.14 -18.64
N GLU A 171 -34.63 -5.77 -19.47
CA GLU A 171 -34.09 -7.10 -19.25
C GLU A 171 -32.60 -7.19 -19.60
N ALA A 172 -31.88 -8.04 -18.89
CA ALA A 172 -30.49 -8.38 -19.18
C ALA A 172 -30.33 -9.90 -19.20
N GLY A 173 -29.93 -10.45 -20.36
CA GLY A 173 -29.67 -11.87 -20.54
C GLY A 173 -28.26 -12.29 -20.13
N PRO A 174 -27.87 -13.55 -20.37
CA PRO A 174 -26.52 -14.04 -20.09
C PRO A 174 -25.45 -13.27 -20.87
N SER A 175 -24.27 -13.14 -20.26
CA SER A 175 -23.08 -12.43 -20.78
C SER A 175 -23.26 -10.92 -20.98
N VAL A 176 -24.34 -10.32 -20.46
CA VAL A 176 -24.59 -8.88 -20.55
C VAL A 176 -24.20 -8.20 -19.23
N PRO A 177 -23.32 -7.18 -19.26
CA PRO A 177 -23.07 -6.33 -18.11
C PRO A 177 -24.23 -5.33 -17.93
N VAL A 178 -24.68 -5.15 -16.69
CA VAL A 178 -25.80 -4.27 -16.37
C VAL A 178 -25.56 -3.53 -15.05
N SER A 179 -25.79 -2.22 -15.05
CA SER A 179 -25.77 -1.40 -13.83
C SER A 179 -27.15 -1.34 -13.23
N ILE A 180 -27.30 -1.76 -11.98
CA ILE A 180 -28.59 -1.78 -11.30
C ILE A 180 -28.65 -0.82 -10.13
N LEU A 181 -29.86 -0.34 -9.84
CA LEU A 181 -30.20 0.42 -8.64
C LEU A 181 -31.17 -0.39 -7.78
N GLY A 182 -30.93 -0.43 -6.48
CA GLY A 182 -31.93 -0.96 -5.53
C GLY A 182 -31.42 -1.87 -4.42
N PHE A 183 -30.11 -2.05 -4.26
CA PHE A 183 -29.55 -2.64 -3.05
C PHE A 183 -29.64 -1.69 -1.85
N ASP A 184 -29.79 -2.27 -0.66
CA ASP A 184 -29.80 -1.53 0.61
C ASP A 184 -28.40 -1.12 1.09
N GLY A 185 -27.35 -1.66 0.46
CA GLY A 185 -25.94 -1.37 0.73
C GLY A 185 -25.09 -1.53 -0.52
N ALA A 186 -23.77 -1.42 -0.41
CA ALA A 186 -22.84 -1.72 -1.48
C ALA A 186 -22.34 -3.18 -1.35
N PRO A 187 -22.80 -4.12 -2.20
CA PRO A 187 -22.22 -5.46 -2.27
C PRO A 187 -20.73 -5.40 -2.61
N SER A 188 -19.98 -6.37 -2.12
CA SER A 188 -18.55 -6.45 -2.40
C SER A 188 -18.31 -6.91 -3.83
N ALA A 189 -17.28 -6.36 -4.47
CA ALA A 189 -16.89 -6.84 -5.80
C ALA A 189 -16.50 -8.33 -5.74
N GLY A 190 -16.94 -9.13 -6.72
CA GLY A 190 -16.79 -10.58 -6.76
C GLY A 190 -17.88 -11.38 -6.03
N ASP A 191 -18.79 -10.73 -5.31
CA ASP A 191 -19.93 -11.43 -4.70
C ASP A 191 -20.84 -12.03 -5.80
N LYS A 192 -21.26 -13.27 -5.61
CA LYS A 192 -22.29 -13.87 -6.46
C LYS A 192 -23.66 -13.34 -6.09
N PHE A 193 -24.41 -12.85 -7.07
CA PHE A 193 -25.79 -12.45 -6.88
C PHE A 193 -26.76 -13.54 -7.34
N HIS A 194 -27.92 -13.59 -6.69
CA HIS A 194 -29.00 -14.51 -7.01
C HIS A 194 -30.34 -13.78 -6.98
N VAL A 195 -31.20 -14.07 -7.96
CA VAL A 195 -32.60 -13.62 -7.99
C VAL A 195 -33.52 -14.64 -7.32
N PHE A 196 -34.44 -14.14 -6.52
CA PHE A 196 -35.42 -14.91 -5.74
C PHE A 196 -36.85 -14.62 -6.20
N ASP A 197 -37.81 -15.49 -5.84
CA ASP A 197 -39.24 -15.22 -6.09
C ASP A 197 -39.82 -14.22 -5.11
N ASP A 198 -39.41 -14.32 -3.84
CA ASP A 198 -39.95 -13.53 -2.75
C ASP A 198 -38.85 -12.65 -2.13
N GLU A 199 -39.16 -11.37 -2.00
CA GLU A 199 -38.35 -10.37 -1.32
C GLU A 199 -38.15 -10.70 0.18
N ARG A 200 -39.11 -11.39 0.79
CA ARG A 200 -38.98 -11.81 2.20
C ARG A 200 -37.86 -12.83 2.38
N GLU A 201 -37.72 -13.76 1.45
CA GLU A 201 -36.70 -14.80 1.52
C GLU A 201 -35.30 -14.19 1.41
N SER A 202 -35.07 -13.33 0.40
CA SER A 202 -33.78 -12.65 0.21
C SER A 202 -33.41 -11.78 1.40
N ARG A 203 -34.37 -11.03 1.97
CA ARG A 203 -34.16 -10.18 3.16
C ARG A 203 -33.79 -10.99 4.40
N ASN A 204 -34.47 -12.12 4.64
CA ASN A 204 -34.17 -12.99 5.79
C ASN A 204 -32.76 -13.58 5.70
N ILE A 205 -32.34 -14.02 4.50
CA ILE A 205 -30.99 -14.53 4.27
C ILE A 205 -29.95 -13.41 4.48
N ALA A 206 -30.19 -12.21 3.95
CA ALA A 206 -29.31 -11.06 4.13
C ALA A 206 -29.12 -10.71 5.61
N THR A 207 -30.22 -10.62 6.38
CA THR A 207 -30.16 -10.30 7.82
C THR A 207 -29.37 -11.36 8.60
N LYS A 208 -29.57 -12.64 8.28
CA LYS A 208 -28.81 -13.73 8.92
C LYS A 208 -27.31 -13.66 8.57
N ARG A 209 -26.95 -13.34 7.33
CA ARG A 209 -25.55 -13.15 6.90
C ARG A 209 -24.91 -11.95 7.60
N GLN A 210 -25.60 -10.82 7.68
CA GLN A 210 -25.13 -9.63 8.40
C GLN A 210 -24.89 -9.92 9.89
N GLN A 211 -25.80 -10.68 10.53
CA GLN A 211 -25.63 -11.08 11.93
C GLN A 211 -24.38 -11.95 12.11
N LEU A 212 -24.23 -13.00 11.29
CA LEU A 212 -23.05 -13.88 11.33
C LEU A 212 -21.76 -13.11 11.10
N GLN A 213 -21.75 -12.15 10.18
CA GLN A 213 -20.56 -11.34 9.90
C GLN A 213 -20.23 -10.40 11.06
N ARG A 214 -21.22 -9.82 11.75
CA ARG A 214 -20.97 -9.06 12.99
C ARG A 214 -20.41 -9.95 14.09
N GLU A 215 -20.96 -11.14 14.27
CA GLU A 215 -20.46 -12.11 15.27
C GLU A 215 -19.03 -12.56 14.95
N GLN A 216 -18.72 -12.80 13.68
CA GLN A 216 -17.36 -13.11 13.23
C GLN A 216 -16.42 -11.91 13.40
N GLY A 217 -16.86 -10.69 13.08
CA GLY A 217 -16.07 -9.47 13.27
C GLY A 217 -15.69 -9.23 14.73
N VAL A 218 -16.63 -9.47 15.65
CA VAL A 218 -16.37 -9.39 17.10
C VAL A 218 -15.41 -10.51 17.56
N ARG A 219 -15.43 -11.69 16.93
CA ARG A 219 -14.49 -12.78 17.22
C ARG A 219 -13.12 -12.59 16.58
N SER A 220 -13.05 -11.94 15.41
CA SER A 220 -11.81 -11.67 14.68
C SER A 220 -11.10 -10.41 15.16
N GLN A 221 -11.79 -9.54 15.91
CA GLN A 221 -11.11 -8.66 16.87
C GLN A 221 -10.41 -9.55 17.87
N ARG A 222 -9.18 -9.95 17.52
CA ARG A 222 -8.23 -10.60 18.41
C ARG A 222 -8.31 -9.85 19.72
N SER A 223 -8.79 -10.52 20.76
CA SER A 223 -8.49 -10.11 22.12
C SER A 223 -6.97 -9.99 22.17
N VAL A 224 -6.46 -8.77 22.18
CA VAL A 224 -5.01 -8.52 22.23
C VAL A 224 -4.53 -9.35 23.42
N THR A 225 -3.77 -10.40 23.15
CA THR A 225 -3.38 -11.31 24.20
C THR A 225 -2.47 -10.56 25.16
N LEU A 226 -2.47 -10.93 26.44
CA LEU A 226 -1.53 -10.34 27.42
C LEU A 226 -0.07 -10.45 26.94
N GLU A 227 0.24 -11.49 26.16
CA GLU A 227 1.54 -11.68 25.50
C GLU A 227 1.82 -10.63 24.41
N GLU A 228 0.84 -10.32 23.58
CA GLU A 228 0.96 -9.33 22.50
C GLU A 228 1.00 -7.91 23.06
N LEU A 229 0.25 -7.63 24.13
CA LEU A 229 0.40 -6.41 24.95
C LEU A 229 1.79 -6.36 25.60
N GLY A 230 2.29 -7.47 26.16
CA GLY A 230 3.62 -7.56 26.75
C GLY A 230 4.73 -7.31 25.72
N ARG A 231 4.59 -7.84 24.50
CA ARG A 231 5.51 -7.59 23.38
C ARG A 231 5.44 -6.13 22.93
N ARG A 232 4.24 -5.54 22.82
CA ARG A 232 4.06 -4.11 22.51
C ARG A 232 4.71 -3.20 23.55
N ILE A 233 4.62 -3.55 24.84
CA ILE A 233 5.25 -2.81 25.94
C ILE A 233 6.78 -3.01 25.92
N ALA A 234 7.27 -4.21 25.59
CA ALA A 234 8.70 -4.53 25.54
C ALA A 234 9.46 -3.85 24.39
N VAL A 235 8.80 -3.63 23.24
CA VAL A 235 9.37 -2.92 22.08
C VAL A 235 9.47 -1.40 22.33
N GLY A 236 8.81 -0.88 23.36
CA GLY A 236 8.85 0.53 23.72
C GLY A 236 7.99 1.39 22.79
N GLU A 237 8.60 1.99 21.76
CA GLU A 237 7.97 2.96 20.85
C GLU A 237 7.11 2.29 19.76
N PHE A 238 5.99 1.71 20.16
CA PHE A 238 4.98 1.22 19.25
C PHE A 238 3.93 2.32 18.98
N LYS A 239 3.76 2.71 17.71
CA LYS A 239 2.76 3.71 17.30
C LYS A 239 1.69 3.07 16.43
N GLU A 240 0.44 3.38 16.74
CA GLU A 240 -0.70 2.98 15.91
C GLU A 240 -1.17 4.19 15.10
N LEU A 241 -1.40 3.95 13.81
CA LEU A 241 -1.99 4.92 12.93
C LEU A 241 -3.36 4.42 12.48
N ASN A 242 -4.39 5.09 12.96
CA ASN A 242 -5.77 4.78 12.64
C ASN A 242 -6.22 5.52 11.37
N LEU A 243 -6.80 4.78 10.43
CA LEU A 243 -7.27 5.30 9.15
C LEU A 243 -8.74 4.98 8.93
N ILE A 244 -9.45 5.91 8.30
CA ILE A 244 -10.77 5.71 7.73
C ILE A 244 -10.68 5.95 6.23
N VAL A 245 -11.04 4.95 5.42
CA VAL A 245 -10.90 5.01 3.97
C VAL A 245 -12.28 5.13 3.31
N LYS A 246 -12.48 6.19 2.54
CA LYS A 246 -13.69 6.44 1.74
C LYS A 246 -13.29 6.51 0.28
N GLY A 247 -14.05 5.86 -0.59
CA GLY A 247 -13.78 5.85 -2.02
C GLY A 247 -15.05 5.91 -2.84
N ASP A 248 -14.93 6.20 -4.13
CA ASP A 248 -16.04 6.26 -5.07
C ASP A 248 -16.60 4.86 -5.39
N VAL A 249 -15.69 3.88 -5.49
CA VAL A 249 -16.00 2.48 -5.79
C VAL A 249 -15.41 1.54 -4.73
N ASP A 250 -16.11 0.43 -4.47
CA ASP A 250 -15.71 -0.58 -3.47
C ASP A 250 -14.32 -1.17 -3.76
N GLY A 251 -14.06 -1.49 -5.03
CA GLY A 251 -12.83 -2.13 -5.42
C GLY A 251 -11.57 -1.27 -5.23
N SER A 252 -11.65 0.05 -5.47
CA SER A 252 -10.53 0.96 -5.22
C SER A 252 -10.25 1.13 -3.73
N ILE A 253 -11.29 1.09 -2.89
CA ILE A 253 -11.14 1.13 -1.44
C ILE A 253 -10.41 -0.11 -0.96
N GLU A 254 -10.80 -1.29 -1.44
CA GLU A 254 -10.13 -2.56 -1.11
C GLU A 254 -8.66 -2.53 -1.52
N ALA A 255 -8.38 -2.18 -2.78
CA ALA A 255 -7.02 -2.06 -3.32
C ALA A 255 -6.12 -1.10 -2.52
N LEU A 256 -6.67 0.07 -2.18
CA LEU A 256 -5.97 1.07 -1.38
C LEU A 256 -5.77 0.59 0.06
N SER A 257 -6.80 0.01 0.67
CA SER A 257 -6.75 -0.50 2.04
C SER A 257 -5.67 -1.57 2.21
N ASP A 258 -5.67 -2.57 1.34
CA ASP A 258 -4.68 -3.66 1.35
C ASP A 258 -3.26 -3.13 1.16
N SER A 259 -3.11 -2.11 0.30
CA SER A 259 -1.80 -1.49 0.06
C SER A 259 -1.30 -0.68 1.26
N LEU A 260 -2.20 0.00 1.97
CA LEU A 260 -1.87 0.77 3.17
C LEU A 260 -1.57 -0.15 4.36
N GLU A 261 -2.33 -1.24 4.53
CA GLU A 261 -2.06 -2.23 5.59
C GLU A 261 -0.69 -2.90 5.42
N LYS A 262 -0.28 -3.18 4.17
CA LYS A 262 1.06 -3.71 3.83
C LYS A 262 2.22 -2.77 4.18
N LEU A 263 1.96 -1.48 4.44
CA LEU A 263 2.99 -0.55 4.91
C LEU A 263 3.30 -0.71 6.40
N SER A 264 2.51 -1.48 7.15
CA SER A 264 2.71 -1.68 8.58
C SER A 264 4.07 -2.31 8.88
N THR A 265 4.78 -1.75 9.86
CA THR A 265 6.07 -2.25 10.36
C THR A 265 5.95 -2.63 11.84
N GLU A 266 7.02 -3.18 12.42
CA GLU A 266 7.04 -3.49 13.86
C GLU A 266 6.96 -2.22 14.75
N LYS A 267 7.39 -1.06 14.23
CA LYS A 267 7.38 0.23 14.94
C LYS A 267 6.06 0.99 14.74
N VAL A 268 5.49 0.94 13.54
CA VAL A 268 4.25 1.67 13.19
C VAL A 268 3.24 0.72 12.57
N GLN A 269 2.11 0.49 13.26
CA GLN A 269 1.01 -0.33 12.76
C GLN A 269 -0.06 0.55 12.11
N VAL A 270 -0.42 0.26 10.86
CA VAL A 270 -1.54 0.91 10.17
C VAL A 270 -2.81 0.12 10.41
N ASN A 271 -3.82 0.76 10.98
CA ASN A 271 -5.11 0.15 11.32
C ASN A 271 -6.24 0.84 10.57
N ILE A 272 -6.96 0.09 9.72
CA ILE A 272 -8.13 0.62 9.01
C ILE A 272 -9.39 0.34 9.85
N ILE A 273 -9.90 1.40 10.50
CA ILE A 273 -11.06 1.30 11.40
C ILE A 273 -12.35 1.13 10.61
N HIS A 274 -12.48 1.89 9.53
CA HIS A 274 -13.69 1.89 8.73
C HIS A 274 -13.35 2.11 7.27
N LYS A 275 -13.96 1.29 6.40
CA LYS A 275 -13.89 1.42 4.96
C LYS A 275 -15.30 1.41 4.39
N ALA A 276 -15.63 2.39 3.55
CA ALA A 276 -16.97 2.49 2.98
C ALA A 276 -17.00 3.28 1.67
N VAL A 277 -17.97 2.96 0.83
CA VAL A 277 -18.20 3.62 -0.45
C VAL A 277 -18.98 4.92 -0.26
N GLY A 278 -18.59 5.94 -1.01
CA GLY A 278 -19.28 7.20 -1.13
C GLY A 278 -18.61 8.37 -0.43
N GLN A 279 -19.38 9.44 -0.30
CA GLN A 279 -18.90 10.70 0.24
C GLN A 279 -18.49 10.59 1.72
N VAL A 280 -17.44 11.33 2.13
CA VAL A 280 -17.16 11.53 3.56
C VAL A 280 -18.33 12.29 4.20
N SER A 281 -18.92 11.67 5.22
CA SER A 281 -20.10 12.13 5.95
C SER A 281 -19.74 12.64 7.35
N GLU A 282 -20.68 13.27 8.04
CA GLU A 282 -20.47 13.77 9.41
C GLU A 282 -20.20 12.63 10.41
N SER A 283 -20.86 11.48 10.25
CA SER A 283 -20.61 10.31 11.08
C SER A 283 -19.18 9.79 10.94
N ASP A 284 -18.58 9.93 9.75
CA ASP A 284 -17.17 9.55 9.54
C ASP A 284 -16.23 10.49 10.29
N ILE A 285 -16.55 11.80 10.34
CA ILE A 285 -15.78 12.78 11.13
C ILE A 285 -15.87 12.49 12.63
N LEU A 286 -17.07 12.17 13.12
CA LEU A 286 -17.27 11.85 14.53
C LEU A 286 -16.53 10.57 14.92
N LEU A 287 -16.57 9.55 14.06
CA LEU A 287 -15.81 8.33 14.26
C LEU A 287 -14.30 8.63 14.30
N ALA A 288 -13.82 9.43 13.34
CA ALA A 288 -12.42 9.83 13.26
C ALA A 288 -11.94 10.59 14.51
N SER A 289 -12.75 11.52 15.01
CA SER A 289 -12.46 12.27 16.24
C SER A 289 -12.38 11.33 17.45
N ALA A 290 -13.35 10.42 17.60
CA ALA A 290 -13.38 9.46 18.71
C ALA A 290 -12.21 8.46 18.71
N SER A 291 -11.71 8.08 17.53
CA SER A 291 -10.63 7.09 17.38
C SER A 291 -9.28 7.69 17.01
N SER A 292 -9.15 9.01 17.00
CA SER A 292 -7.96 9.75 16.52
C SER A 292 -7.47 9.25 15.15
N ALA A 293 -8.40 9.08 14.20
CA ALA A 293 -8.11 8.54 12.87
C ALA A 293 -7.98 9.64 11.82
N ILE A 294 -7.15 9.39 10.81
CA ILE A 294 -7.05 10.23 9.60
C ILE A 294 -8.03 9.70 8.55
N ILE A 295 -8.74 10.61 7.89
CA ILE A 295 -9.67 10.24 6.81
C ILE A 295 -8.97 10.34 5.46
N ILE A 296 -8.95 9.24 4.72
CA ILE A 296 -8.43 9.14 3.36
C ILE A 296 -9.62 9.05 2.40
N GLY A 297 -9.79 10.06 1.55
CA GLY A 297 -10.81 10.10 0.50
C GLY A 297 -10.20 9.83 -0.88
N PHE A 298 -10.53 8.70 -1.50
CA PHE A 298 -10.10 8.36 -2.86
C PHE A 298 -11.19 8.71 -3.88
N GLN A 299 -10.91 9.66 -4.76
CA GLN A 299 -11.84 10.16 -5.79
C GLN A 299 -13.20 10.66 -5.25
N VAL A 300 -13.29 10.88 -3.94
CA VAL A 300 -14.46 11.44 -3.24
C VAL A 300 -14.10 12.76 -2.58
N ARG A 301 -15.12 13.57 -2.30
CA ARG A 301 -14.96 14.87 -1.61
C ARG A 301 -15.81 14.87 -0.35
N PRO A 302 -15.47 15.54 0.75
CA PRO A 302 -16.35 15.61 1.92
C PRO A 302 -17.63 16.40 1.64
N SER A 303 -18.72 16.09 2.37
CA SER A 303 -19.93 16.90 2.33
C SER A 303 -19.66 18.30 2.90
N GLY A 304 -20.48 19.29 2.53
CA GLY A 304 -20.30 20.66 3.01
C GLY A 304 -20.37 20.77 4.54
N ALA A 305 -21.21 19.94 5.17
CA ALA A 305 -21.33 19.87 6.62
C ALA A 305 -20.19 19.07 7.27
N ALA A 306 -19.76 17.95 6.66
CA ALA A 306 -18.61 17.18 7.13
C ALA A 306 -17.32 18.02 7.13
N ARG A 307 -17.11 18.89 6.12
CA ARG A 307 -15.94 19.79 6.09
C ARG A 307 -15.93 20.76 7.27
N LYS A 308 -17.07 21.40 7.56
CA LYS A 308 -17.19 22.32 8.70
C LYS A 308 -16.98 21.62 10.04
N LEU A 309 -17.48 20.39 10.17
CA LEU A 309 -17.29 19.59 11.37
C LEU A 309 -15.83 19.16 11.54
N ALA A 310 -15.15 18.80 10.44
CA ALA A 310 -13.74 18.43 10.48
C ALA A 310 -12.83 19.58 10.91
N GLU A 311 -13.12 20.81 10.47
CA GLU A 311 -12.40 22.01 10.92
C GLU A 311 -12.61 22.29 12.42
N LYS A 312 -13.82 22.02 12.94
CA LYS A 312 -14.16 22.22 14.35
C LYS A 312 -13.53 21.17 15.26
N GLU A 313 -13.55 19.91 14.84
CA GLU A 313 -13.03 18.76 15.59
C GLU A 313 -11.54 18.49 15.29
N GLU A 314 -10.89 19.35 14.50
CA GLU A 314 -9.49 19.23 14.07
C GLU A 314 -9.13 17.89 13.41
N VAL A 315 -10.09 17.27 12.72
CA VAL A 315 -9.91 15.99 12.02
C VAL A 315 -9.27 16.23 10.66
N GLN A 316 -8.17 15.53 10.38
CA GLN A 316 -7.48 15.60 9.09
C GLN A 316 -8.21 14.79 8.01
N ILE A 317 -8.50 15.46 6.88
CA ILE A 317 -9.03 14.83 5.67
C ILE A 317 -8.00 14.99 4.55
N LYS A 318 -7.53 13.87 4.01
CA LYS A 318 -6.63 13.82 2.86
C LYS A 318 -7.35 13.26 1.66
N LEU A 319 -7.25 13.94 0.52
CA LEU A 319 -7.96 13.58 -0.70
C LEU A 319 -6.96 13.20 -1.80
N TYR A 320 -7.19 12.05 -2.43
CA TYR A 320 -6.32 11.51 -3.46
C TYR A 320 -7.12 11.10 -4.69
N SER A 321 -6.50 11.25 -5.85
CA SER A 321 -7.00 10.70 -7.12
C SER A 321 -6.09 9.61 -7.68
N ILE A 322 -4.91 9.41 -7.07
CA ILE A 322 -3.89 8.45 -7.52
C ILE A 322 -3.43 7.65 -6.30
N ILE A 323 -3.54 6.32 -6.38
CA ILE A 323 -3.24 5.41 -5.26
C ILE A 323 -1.78 5.54 -4.82
N TYR A 324 -0.84 5.61 -5.76
CA TYR A 324 0.59 5.71 -5.44
C TYR A 324 0.94 6.97 -4.64
N LYS A 325 0.27 8.09 -4.94
CA LYS A 325 0.45 9.33 -4.17
C LYS A 325 -0.07 9.20 -2.73
N ALA A 326 -1.18 8.49 -2.55
CA ALA A 326 -1.71 8.22 -1.22
C ALA A 326 -0.74 7.33 -0.40
N ILE A 327 -0.17 6.31 -1.04
CA ILE A 327 0.82 5.41 -0.43
C ILE A 327 2.09 6.17 -0.04
N GLU A 328 2.61 7.02 -0.93
CA GLU A 328 3.83 7.82 -0.70
C GLU A 328 3.65 8.82 0.45
N GLU A 329 2.60 9.65 0.41
CA GLU A 329 2.33 10.58 1.52
C GLU A 329 2.05 9.83 2.84
N MET A 330 1.49 8.62 2.78
CA MET A 330 1.30 7.82 3.98
C MET A 330 2.64 7.34 4.54
N LYS A 331 3.57 6.89 3.70
CA LYS A 331 4.93 6.54 4.13
C LYS A 331 5.61 7.73 4.81
N ASP A 332 5.55 8.91 4.19
CA ASP A 332 6.15 10.13 4.76
C ASP A 332 5.56 10.48 6.14
N ALA A 333 4.24 10.33 6.29
CA ALA A 333 3.60 10.57 7.58
C ALA A 333 3.93 9.50 8.63
N MET A 334 4.13 8.25 8.23
CA MET A 334 4.64 7.21 9.14
C MET A 334 6.10 7.48 9.56
N GLU A 335 6.95 7.96 8.66
CA GLU A 335 8.32 8.39 8.98
C GLU A 335 8.33 9.60 9.92
N GLY A 336 7.43 10.56 9.71
CA GLY A 336 7.24 11.68 10.63
C GLY A 336 6.78 11.26 12.03
N LEU A 337 6.20 10.06 12.18
CA LEU A 337 5.87 9.49 13.47
C LEU A 337 7.06 8.78 14.11
N LEU A 338 8.10 8.39 13.39
CA LEU A 338 9.29 7.78 13.98
C LEU A 338 10.11 8.83 14.74
N SER A 339 10.62 8.47 15.91
CA SER A 339 11.56 9.30 16.65
C SER A 339 12.88 9.38 15.89
N ALA A 340 13.56 10.53 15.94
CA ALA A 340 14.88 10.66 15.34
C ALA A 340 15.87 9.73 16.06
N ARG A 341 16.66 8.98 15.30
CA ARG A 341 17.76 8.18 15.84
C ARG A 341 18.90 9.11 16.20
N ILE A 342 19.42 8.97 17.42
CA ILE A 342 20.66 9.65 17.80
C ILE A 342 21.82 8.79 17.28
N GLU A 343 22.56 9.30 16.30
CA GLU A 343 23.81 8.69 15.85
C GLU A 343 25.01 9.50 16.34
N GLU A 344 26.05 8.79 16.74
CA GLU A 344 27.30 9.41 17.16
C GLU A 344 28.18 9.64 15.93
N LYS A 345 28.41 10.90 15.59
CA LYS A 345 29.32 11.29 14.52
C LYS A 345 30.66 11.70 15.11
N ILE A 346 31.72 10.99 14.74
CA ILE A 346 33.09 11.36 15.10
C ILE A 346 33.44 12.66 14.36
N VAL A 347 33.86 13.68 15.11
CA VAL A 347 34.19 15.02 14.59
C VAL A 347 35.69 15.30 14.56
N GLY A 348 36.48 14.55 15.33
CA GLY A 348 37.93 14.69 15.34
C GLY A 348 38.62 13.77 16.35
N SER A 349 39.92 13.58 16.15
CA SER A 349 40.77 12.73 16.99
C SER A 349 42.06 13.47 17.33
N ALA A 350 42.55 13.27 18.55
CA ALA A 350 43.83 13.81 19.00
C ALA A 350 44.63 12.76 19.77
N GLU A 351 45.94 12.76 19.57
CA GLU A 351 46.87 11.88 20.26
C GLU A 351 47.54 12.62 21.41
N ILE A 352 47.58 11.99 22.60
CA ILE A 352 48.20 12.56 23.79
C ILE A 352 49.71 12.31 23.75
N ARG A 353 50.50 13.39 23.72
CA ARG A 353 51.97 13.32 23.67
C ARG A 353 52.63 13.61 25.01
N GLU A 354 52.03 14.48 25.81
CA GLU A 354 52.58 14.88 27.10
C GLU A 354 51.46 15.04 28.14
N THR A 355 51.79 14.90 29.43
CA THR A 355 50.82 15.07 30.52
C THR A 355 51.42 15.95 31.61
N PHE A 356 50.68 16.98 32.03
CA PHE A 356 51.04 17.91 33.08
C PHE A 356 50.08 17.77 34.26
N LYS A 357 50.59 17.69 35.50
CA LYS A 357 49.74 17.68 36.70
C LYS A 357 49.71 19.07 37.32
N ILE A 358 48.50 19.65 37.45
CA ILE A 358 48.29 20.95 38.09
C ILE A 358 47.38 20.76 39.30
N SER A 359 47.85 21.16 40.49
CA SER A 359 47.20 20.88 41.78
C SER A 359 45.75 21.38 41.92
N LYS A 360 45.32 22.35 41.11
CA LYS A 360 43.95 22.94 41.14
C LYS A 360 43.03 22.49 40.00
N VAL A 361 43.57 21.91 38.92
CA VAL A 361 42.83 21.64 37.67
C VAL A 361 42.83 20.14 37.32
N GLY A 362 43.77 19.37 37.86
CA GLY A 362 43.94 17.94 37.56
C GLY A 362 45.04 17.69 36.54
N THR A 363 44.93 16.56 35.82
CA THR A 363 45.85 16.21 34.74
C THR A 363 45.45 16.95 33.45
N ILE A 364 46.38 17.69 32.84
CA ILE A 364 46.21 18.33 31.54
C ILE A 364 47.04 17.53 30.53
N ALA A 365 46.42 17.12 29.44
CA ALA A 365 47.05 16.39 28.37
C ALA A 365 47.45 17.35 27.25
N GLY A 366 48.75 17.41 26.94
CA GLY A 366 49.27 18.01 25.72
C GLY A 366 49.04 17.07 24.56
N CYS A 367 48.19 17.49 23.62
CA CYS A 367 47.67 16.65 22.55
C CYS A 367 47.91 17.27 21.18
N PHE A 368 48.04 16.41 20.17
CA PHE A 368 48.15 16.80 18.78
C PHE A 368 46.93 16.31 18.01
N VAL A 369 46.18 17.22 17.38
CA VAL A 369 44.97 16.84 16.63
C VAL A 369 45.38 16.17 15.32
N THR A 370 45.09 14.87 15.22
CA THR A 370 45.47 14.03 14.08
C THR A 370 44.47 14.15 12.94
N GLU A 371 43.17 14.21 13.25
CA GLU A 371 42.08 14.32 12.28
C GLU A 371 40.92 15.18 12.80
N GLY A 372 40.18 15.81 11.88
CA GLY A 372 38.99 16.59 12.19
C GLY A 372 39.24 17.85 13.03
N THR A 373 38.23 18.24 13.80
CA THR A 373 38.23 19.44 14.66
C THR A 373 37.62 19.10 16.00
N ILE A 374 38.34 19.41 17.09
CA ILE A 374 37.87 19.20 18.45
C ILE A 374 37.31 20.52 18.97
N LYS A 375 36.02 20.55 19.32
CA LYS A 375 35.40 21.69 19.99
C LYS A 375 35.30 21.44 21.50
N ARG A 376 35.27 22.52 22.27
CA ARG A 376 35.21 22.48 23.74
C ARG A 376 33.99 21.76 24.30
N ASN A 377 32.86 21.78 23.60
CA ASN A 377 31.59 21.23 24.09
C ASN A 377 31.35 19.76 23.70
N ASN A 378 32.32 19.12 23.05
CA ASN A 378 32.12 17.79 22.49
C ASN A 378 32.25 16.72 23.56
N ARG A 379 31.50 15.63 23.37
CA ARG A 379 31.74 14.39 24.10
C ARG A 379 32.99 13.74 23.55
N ILE A 380 33.76 13.12 24.43
CA ILE A 380 35.02 12.47 24.10
C ILE A 380 35.07 11.05 24.63
N ARG A 381 35.74 10.20 23.86
CA ARG A 381 36.18 8.85 24.24
C ARG A 381 37.69 8.84 24.32
N LEU A 382 38.21 8.40 25.46
CA LEU A 382 39.62 8.16 25.65
C LEU A 382 39.90 6.68 25.37
N ILE A 383 40.74 6.41 24.39
CA ILE A 383 41.04 5.08 23.87
C ILE A 383 42.50 4.77 24.18
N ARG A 384 42.75 3.64 24.84
CA ARG A 384 44.08 3.14 25.19
C ARG A 384 44.25 1.76 24.56
N GLU A 385 45.25 1.62 23.69
CA GLU A 385 45.55 0.35 22.99
C GLU A 385 44.32 -0.26 22.27
N GLY A 386 43.44 0.59 21.75
CA GLY A 386 42.21 0.18 21.04
C GLY A 386 40.99 -0.09 21.94
N VAL A 387 41.10 0.06 23.27
CA VAL A 387 39.99 -0.12 24.22
C VAL A 387 39.55 1.23 24.79
N VAL A 388 38.24 1.46 24.87
CA VAL A 388 37.67 2.68 25.49
C VAL A 388 37.93 2.64 26.99
N ALA A 389 38.83 3.50 27.47
CA ALA A 389 39.18 3.64 28.87
C ALA A 389 38.21 4.56 29.63
N TYR A 390 37.70 5.61 28.97
CA TYR A 390 36.74 6.54 29.57
C TYR A 390 35.89 7.24 28.50
N THR A 391 34.64 7.53 28.83
CA THR A 391 33.74 8.36 28.01
C THR A 391 33.22 9.51 28.87
N GLY A 392 33.32 10.74 28.39
CA GLY A 392 32.91 11.91 29.16
C GLY A 392 32.92 13.21 28.36
N LEU A 393 32.84 14.33 29.07
CA LEU A 393 32.89 15.68 28.48
C LEU A 393 34.30 16.27 28.58
N LEU A 394 34.63 17.12 27.62
CA LEU A 394 35.84 17.92 27.63
C LEU A 394 35.72 19.03 28.70
N GLY A 395 36.59 19.04 29.71
CA GLY A 395 36.56 20.03 30.79
C GLY A 395 37.13 21.38 30.37
N SER A 396 38.25 21.38 29.63
CA SER A 396 38.84 22.60 29.07
C SER A 396 39.62 22.30 27.80
N LEU A 397 39.58 23.23 26.85
CA LEU A 397 40.37 23.20 25.63
C LEU A 397 41.18 24.48 25.52
N LYS A 398 42.50 24.35 25.51
CA LYS A 398 43.43 25.47 25.45
C LYS A 398 44.43 25.30 24.33
N ARG A 399 44.90 26.41 23.76
CA ARG A 399 46.05 26.43 22.88
C ARG A 399 47.09 27.34 23.51
N PHE A 400 48.26 26.79 23.82
CA PHE A 400 49.27 27.45 24.65
C PHE A 400 48.69 27.88 26.01
N LYS A 401 48.41 29.18 26.20
CA LYS A 401 47.85 29.73 27.44
C LYS A 401 46.40 30.19 27.32
N ASP A 402 45.86 30.22 26.10
CA ASP A 402 44.56 30.81 25.80
C ASP A 402 43.47 29.74 25.68
N ASP A 403 42.31 30.01 26.26
CA ASP A 403 41.10 29.20 26.09
C ASP A 403 40.55 29.37 24.67
N VAL A 404 40.41 28.26 23.94
CA VAL A 404 39.95 28.26 22.55
C VAL A 404 38.64 27.49 22.42
N LYS A 405 37.80 27.90 21.46
CA LYS A 405 36.51 27.24 21.22
C LYS A 405 36.67 25.93 20.47
N GLU A 406 37.61 25.88 19.53
CA GLU A 406 37.89 24.72 18.70
C GLU A 406 39.37 24.67 18.30
N VAL A 407 39.86 23.47 18.01
CA VAL A 407 41.21 23.22 17.50
C VAL A 407 41.11 22.25 16.32
N SER A 408 41.60 22.69 15.16
CA SER A 408 41.61 21.91 13.93
C SER A 408 42.84 21.01 13.82
N ARG A 409 42.75 20.03 12.91
CA ARG A 409 43.83 19.15 12.50
C ARG A 409 45.18 19.86 12.32
N GLY A 410 46.25 19.24 12.81
CA GLY A 410 47.63 19.68 12.63
C GLY A 410 48.11 20.70 13.67
N PHE A 411 47.25 21.08 14.62
CA PHE A 411 47.62 21.97 15.72
C PHE A 411 47.74 21.22 17.06
N GLU A 412 48.64 21.72 17.91
CA GLU A 412 48.77 21.29 19.30
C GLU A 412 47.72 21.98 20.18
N CYS A 413 47.20 21.25 21.16
CA CYS A 413 46.27 21.74 22.16
C CYS A 413 46.52 21.11 23.52
N GLY A 414 46.11 21.82 24.58
CA GLY A 414 46.00 21.28 25.92
C GLY A 414 44.54 20.98 26.20
N LEU A 415 44.24 19.73 26.55
CA LEU A 415 42.90 19.31 26.95
C LEU A 415 42.89 18.72 28.36
N ASN A 416 41.76 18.89 29.03
CA ASN A 416 41.46 18.26 30.31
C ASN A 416 40.11 17.55 30.19
N VAL A 417 40.00 16.36 30.76
CA VAL A 417 38.76 15.56 30.73
C VAL A 417 38.00 15.78 32.03
N GLU A 418 36.71 16.12 31.95
CA GLU A 418 35.92 16.40 33.14
C GLU A 418 35.83 15.15 34.02
N ARG A 419 36.14 15.30 35.32
CA ARG A 419 36.08 14.25 36.35
C ARG A 419 36.97 13.03 36.08
N TYR A 420 37.96 13.13 35.19
CA TYR A 420 38.87 12.04 34.89
C TYR A 420 40.32 12.51 34.80
N ASN A 421 41.22 11.85 35.55
CA ASN A 421 42.63 12.27 35.69
C ASN A 421 43.65 11.21 35.25
N ASP A 422 43.24 9.97 34.95
CA ASP A 422 44.15 8.90 34.50
C ASP A 422 44.38 8.95 32.98
N ILE A 423 45.03 10.02 32.55
CA ILE A 423 45.42 10.24 31.15
C ILE A 423 46.91 9.86 31.00
N LYS A 424 47.23 9.04 30.00
CA LYS A 424 48.61 8.60 29.73
C LYS A 424 49.07 9.05 28.35
N VAL A 425 50.38 9.16 28.19
CA VAL A 425 51.02 9.40 26.89
C VAL A 425 50.76 8.20 25.99
N GLY A 426 50.34 8.46 24.75
CA GLY A 426 49.94 7.44 23.76
C GLY A 426 48.44 7.12 23.75
N ASP A 427 47.64 7.66 24.68
CA ASP A 427 46.18 7.55 24.62
C ASP A 427 45.63 8.41 23.46
N ILE A 428 44.56 7.95 22.82
CA ILE A 428 43.85 8.65 21.73
C ILE A 428 42.55 9.23 22.30
N VAL A 429 42.31 10.51 22.06
CA VAL A 429 41.07 11.20 22.38
C VAL A 429 40.23 11.35 21.11
N GLU A 430 39.10 10.67 21.07
CA GLU A 430 38.14 10.74 19.98
C GLU A 430 36.95 11.60 20.40
N ALA A 431 36.73 12.72 19.71
CA ALA A 431 35.59 13.60 19.94
C ALA A 431 34.44 13.21 19.01
N PHE A 432 33.24 13.12 19.58
CA PHE A 432 32.01 12.83 18.84
C PHE A 432 30.88 13.80 19.23
N GLU A 433 29.97 14.01 18.29
CA GLU A 433 28.73 14.76 18.48
C GLU A 433 27.55 13.82 18.22
N GLU A 434 26.50 13.95 19.03
CA GLU A 434 25.23 13.27 18.81
C GLU A 434 24.42 14.05 17.78
N VAL A 435 24.11 13.41 16.65
CA VAL A 435 23.32 14.00 15.57
C VAL A 435 22.00 13.26 15.49
N GLU A 436 20.89 14.01 15.53
CA GLU A 436 19.56 13.47 15.26
C GLU A 436 19.41 13.19 13.76
N VAL A 437 19.35 11.92 13.40
CA VAL A 437 19.09 11.45 12.04
C VAL A 437 17.64 10.97 11.99
N LYS A 438 16.85 11.48 11.04
CA LYS A 438 15.48 11.00 10.82
C LYS A 438 15.53 9.54 10.40
N GLN A 439 14.75 8.68 11.07
CA GLN A 439 14.59 7.29 10.66
C GLN A 439 13.68 7.22 9.43
N THR A 440 14.03 6.34 8.50
CA THR A 440 13.13 5.96 7.40
C THR A 440 12.40 4.67 7.75
N LEU A 441 11.32 4.35 7.03
CA LEU A 441 10.58 3.10 7.27
C LEU A 441 11.37 1.84 6.93
N GLU A 442 12.48 1.97 6.18
CA GLU A 442 13.33 0.86 5.74
C GLU A 442 14.44 0.53 6.77
N ASP A 443 14.60 1.36 7.82
CA ASP A 443 15.56 1.20 8.93
C ASP A 443 14.96 0.52 10.19
#